data_AF-A0A4U6JXL7-F1
#
_entry.id   AF-A0A4U6JXL7-F1
#
_cell.length_a   1.000
_cell.length_b   1.000
_cell.length_c   1.000
_cell.angle_alpha   90.00
_cell.angle_beta   90.00
_cell.angle_gamma   90.00
#
_symmetry.space_group_name_H-M   'P 1'
#
loop_
_entity.id
_entity.type
_entity.pdbx_description
1 polymer ?
#
loop_
_entity_poly.entity_id
_entity_poly.type
_entity_poly.pdbx_seq_one_letter_code
_entity_poly.pdbx_strand_id
1 'polypeptide(L)'
;ESAACRYEEELLPPFYDTLTQYVEMGNSTFACPGHQHGEFFKKHPAGRHFYEFFGENLFRADMCNADVKLGDLLIHEGSAKH
;
A
#
# COMPACT_ATOMS: atom_id res chain seq x y z
N GLU A 1 3.12 -13.43 24.38
CA GLU A 1 2.54 -13.06 23.08
C GLU A 1 1.64 -11.83 23.16
N SER A 2 0.58 -11.81 23.97
CA SER A 2 -0.36 -10.66 24.09
C SER A 2 0.28 -9.28 24.35
N ALA A 3 1.40 -9.19 25.06
CA ALA A 3 2.10 -7.91 25.26
C ALA A 3 2.83 -7.41 23.99
N ALA A 4 3.34 -8.32 23.16
CA ALA A 4 4.01 -7.95 21.91
C ALA A 4 3.00 -7.49 20.86
N CYS A 5 1.87 -8.17 20.71
CA CYS A 5 0.81 -7.78 19.78
C CYS A 5 0.27 -6.38 20.09
N ARG A 6 -0.04 -6.10 21.37
CA ARG A 6 -0.50 -4.76 21.78
C ARG A 6 0.53 -3.67 21.50
N TYR A 7 1.81 -3.98 21.66
CA TYR A 7 2.88 -3.04 21.33
C TYR A 7 2.91 -2.74 19.84
N GLU A 8 2.83 -3.76 18.97
CA GLU A 8 2.79 -3.58 17.51
C GLU A 8 1.55 -2.82 17.06
N GLU A 9 0.37 -3.13 17.61
CA GLU A 9 -0.90 -2.43 17.35
C GLU A 9 -0.84 -0.93 17.70
N GLU A 10 -0.08 -0.55 18.73
CA GLU A 10 0.06 0.84 19.17
C GLU A 10 1.30 1.54 18.57
N LEU A 11 2.21 0.80 17.93
CA LEU A 11 3.50 1.32 17.45
C LEU A 11 3.35 2.11 16.15
N LEU A 12 2.51 1.64 15.23
CA LEU A 12 2.42 2.19 13.89
C LEU A 12 1.47 3.40 13.83
N PRO A 13 1.85 4.50 13.14
CA PRO A 13 0.95 5.62 12.93
C PRO A 13 -0.31 5.21 12.13
N PRO A 14 -1.48 5.84 12.36
CA PRO A 14 -2.76 5.38 11.80
C PRO A 14 -2.79 5.16 10.28
N PHE A 15 -2.25 6.10 9.50
CA PHE A 15 -2.19 5.96 8.04
C PHE A 15 -1.29 4.81 7.60
N TYR A 16 -0.12 4.67 8.22
CA TYR A 16 0.84 3.63 7.86
C TYR A 16 0.32 2.24 8.23
N ASP A 17 -0.26 2.10 9.43
CA ASP A 17 -0.94 0.87 9.86
C ASP A 17 -2.01 0.44 8.85
N THR A 18 -2.93 1.36 8.50
CA THR A 18 -3.99 1.09 7.52
C THR A 18 -3.43 0.70 6.15
N LEU A 19 -2.38 1.38 5.68
CA LEU A 19 -1.71 1.05 4.42
C LEU A 19 -1.10 -0.35 4.44
N THR A 20 -0.40 -0.72 5.51
CA THR A 20 0.22 -2.06 5.62
C THR A 20 -0.83 -3.17 5.64
N GLN A 21 -1.89 -3.02 6.43
CA GLN A 21 -3.02 -3.94 6.44
C GLN A 21 -3.68 -4.06 5.05
N TYR A 22 -3.86 -2.94 4.35
CA TYR A 22 -4.46 -2.96 3.01
C TYR A 22 -3.57 -3.66 1.97
N VAL A 23 -2.25 -3.45 2.04
CA VAL A 23 -1.27 -4.17 1.21
C VAL A 23 -1.31 -5.69 1.45
N GLU A 24 -1.46 -6.10 2.72
CA GLU A 24 -1.56 -7.51 3.14
C GLU A 24 -2.85 -8.18 2.67
N MET A 25 -3.95 -7.44 2.50
CA MET A 25 -5.21 -7.99 1.96
C MET A 25 -5.03 -8.59 0.56
N GLY A 26 -4.03 -8.15 -0.22
CA GLY A 26 -3.71 -8.75 -1.50
C GLY A 26 -4.79 -8.61 -2.59
N ASN A 27 -5.63 -7.58 -2.48
CA ASN A 27 -6.70 -7.34 -3.45
C ASN A 27 -6.14 -7.07 -4.84
N SER A 28 -6.84 -7.53 -5.88
CA SER A 28 -6.56 -7.13 -7.26
C SER A 28 -7.19 -5.76 -7.51
N THR A 29 -6.40 -4.79 -7.95
CA THR A 29 -6.91 -3.47 -8.35
C THR A 29 -7.06 -3.37 -9.86
N PHE A 30 -8.19 -2.83 -10.30
CA PHE A 30 -8.44 -2.43 -11.69
C PHE A 30 -8.51 -0.90 -11.83
N ALA A 31 -8.20 -0.18 -10.75
CA ALA A 31 -8.10 1.27 -10.74
C ALA A 31 -6.68 1.72 -11.13
N CYS A 32 -6.40 3.00 -10.96
CA CYS A 32 -5.04 3.53 -10.98
C CYS A 32 -4.28 3.10 -9.72
N PRO A 33 -2.94 3.07 -9.76
CA PRO A 33 -2.08 3.27 -10.93
C PRO A 33 -2.06 2.05 -11.88
N GLY A 34 -1.96 2.31 -13.19
CA GLY A 34 -2.09 1.27 -14.24
C GLY A 34 -0.98 0.20 -14.25
N HIS A 35 0.10 0.38 -13.49
CA HIS A 35 1.09 -0.68 -13.29
C HIS A 35 0.64 -1.76 -12.30
N GLN A 36 -0.46 -1.53 -11.56
CA GLN A 36 -1.17 -2.52 -10.74
C GLN A 36 -0.23 -3.35 -9.89
N HIS A 37 0.28 -2.76 -8.80
CA HIS A 37 1.26 -3.40 -7.91
C HIS A 37 2.58 -3.82 -8.58
N GLY A 38 2.88 -3.21 -9.74
CA GLY A 38 4.10 -3.43 -10.50
C GLY A 38 4.03 -4.60 -11.49
N GLU A 39 2.86 -5.21 -11.68
CA GLU A 39 2.64 -6.24 -12.71
C GLU A 39 3.02 -5.76 -14.11
N PHE A 40 2.80 -4.49 -14.44
CA PHE A 40 3.22 -3.95 -15.73
C PHE A 40 4.75 -3.94 -15.88
N PHE A 41 5.48 -3.53 -14.85
CA PHE A 41 6.94 -3.45 -14.90
C PHE A 41 7.58 -4.83 -15.12
N LYS A 42 7.01 -5.88 -14.52
CA LYS A 42 7.48 -7.26 -14.68
C LYS A 42 7.38 -7.79 -16.13
N LYS A 43 6.64 -7.12 -17.03
CA LYS A 43 6.46 -7.54 -18.43
C LYS A 43 7.58 -7.10 -19.38
N HIS A 44 8.47 -6.19 -18.96
CA HIS A 44 9.57 -5.68 -19.79
C HIS A 44 10.91 -5.89 -19.09
N PRO A 45 12.00 -6.32 -19.76
CA PRO A 45 13.29 -6.58 -19.10
C PRO A 45 13.82 -5.39 -18.28
N ALA A 46 13.75 -4.17 -18.83
CA ALA A 46 14.13 -2.97 -18.07
C ALA A 46 13.20 -2.70 -16.89
N GLY A 47 11.90 -2.99 -17.04
CA GLY A 47 10.93 -2.85 -15.97
C GLY A 47 11.12 -3.89 -14.87
N ARG A 48 11.57 -5.10 -15.22
CA ARG A 48 11.88 -6.15 -14.26
C ARG A 48 13.08 -5.76 -13.39
N HIS A 49 14.15 -5.22 -13.99
CA HIS A 49 15.26 -4.66 -13.24
C HIS A 49 14.82 -3.51 -12.31
N PHE A 50 13.96 -2.62 -12.79
CA PHE A 50 13.39 -1.54 -11.98
C PHE A 50 12.56 -2.07 -10.80
N TYR A 51 11.70 -3.06 -11.05
CA TYR A 51 10.87 -3.69 -10.02
C TYR A 51 11.71 -4.39 -8.95
N GLU A 52 12.72 -5.15 -9.36
CA GLU A 52 13.63 -5.85 -8.44
C GLU A 52 14.52 -4.90 -7.65
N PHE A 53 14.92 -3.77 -8.24
CA PHE A 53 15.74 -2.77 -7.55
C PHE A 53 15.01 -2.10 -6.39
N PHE A 54 13.76 -1.70 -6.58
CA PHE A 54 12.97 -1.03 -5.54
C PHE A 54 12.21 -2.00 -4.61
N GLY A 55 11.92 -3.19 -5.10
CA GLY A 55 11.17 -4.20 -4.36
C GLY A 55 9.65 -4.05 -4.46
N GLU A 56 8.97 -5.17 -4.24
CA GLU A 56 7.52 -5.30 -4.45
C GLU A 56 6.69 -4.32 -3.60
N ASN A 57 7.04 -4.14 -2.32
CA ASN A 57 6.25 -3.33 -1.39
C ASN A 57 6.10 -1.87 -1.82
N LEU A 58 7.11 -1.30 -2.51
CA LEU A 58 7.00 0.07 -3.04
C LEU A 58 5.82 0.18 -4.02
N PHE A 59 5.70 -0.79 -4.93
CA PHE A 59 4.65 -0.78 -5.95
C PHE A 59 3.31 -1.22 -5.41
N ARG A 60 3.29 -2.13 -4.41
CA ARG A 60 2.05 -2.53 -3.74
C ARG A 60 1.43 -1.40 -2.94
N ALA A 61 2.24 -0.52 -2.36
CA ALA A 61 1.78 0.62 -1.58
C ALA A 61 1.39 1.84 -2.44
N ASP A 62 1.66 1.83 -3.75
CA ASP A 62 1.28 2.89 -4.67
C ASP A 62 -0.17 2.74 -5.10
N MET A 63 -1.04 3.54 -4.47
CA MET A 63 -2.51 3.43 -4.56
C MET A 63 -3.15 4.79 -4.80
N CYS A 64 -4.39 4.80 -5.27
CA CYS A 64 -5.11 6.02 -5.57
C CYS A 64 -6.37 6.19 -4.71
N ASN A 65 -7.11 7.28 -4.96
CA ASN A 65 -8.35 7.61 -4.28
C ASN A 65 -9.48 6.57 -4.44
N ALA A 66 -9.35 5.62 -5.38
CA ALA A 66 -10.29 4.51 -5.51
C ALA A 66 -10.15 3.48 -4.37
N ASP A 67 -9.01 3.45 -3.69
CA ASP A 67 -8.76 2.61 -2.51
C ASP A 67 -9.29 3.28 -1.24
N VAL A 68 -10.61 3.46 -1.19
CA VAL A 68 -11.34 4.27 -0.19
C VAL A 68 -11.09 3.87 1.27
N LYS A 69 -10.55 2.67 1.53
CA LYS A 69 -10.17 2.25 2.88
C LYS A 69 -9.05 3.10 3.47
N LEU A 70 -8.21 3.71 2.64
CA LEU A 70 -7.13 4.60 3.06
C LEU A 70 -7.61 6.02 3.40
N GLY A 71 -8.90 6.32 3.17
CA GLY A 71 -9.49 7.64 3.37
C GLY A 71 -9.27 8.58 2.19
N ASP A 72 -9.35 9.88 2.45
CA ASP A 72 -9.17 10.93 1.45
C ASP A 72 -8.09 11.92 1.91
N LEU A 73 -7.00 11.98 1.15
CA LEU A 73 -5.84 12.83 1.42
C LEU A 73 -6.10 14.32 1.14
N LEU A 74 -7.04 14.65 0.24
CA LEU A 74 -7.31 16.03 -0.19
C LEU A 74 -8.29 16.75 0.72
N ILE A 75 -9.30 16.04 1.23
CA ILE A 75 -10.30 16.59 2.17
C ILE A 75 -10.14 16.10 3.61
N HIS A 76 -9.07 15.35 3.89
CA HIS A 76 -8.67 14.89 5.22
C HIS A 76 -9.73 14.01 5.90
N GLU A 77 -10.06 12.87 5.26
CA GLU A 77 -11.01 11.88 5.78
C GLU A 77 -10.34 10.53 6.07
N GLY A 78 -10.94 9.74 6.98
CA GLY A 78 -10.45 8.40 7.32
C GLY A 78 -9.07 8.42 7.98
N SER A 79 -8.24 7.42 7.64
CA SER A 79 -6.87 7.31 8.14
C SER A 79 -5.95 8.43 7.64
N ALA A 80 -6.35 9.19 6.62
CA ALA A 80 -5.57 10.32 6.12
C ALA A 80 -5.71 11.61 6.96
N LYS A 81 -6.61 11.61 7.96
CA LYS A 81 -6.86 12.77 8.83
C LYS A 81 -5.93 12.85 10.04
N HIS A 82 -5.46 11.70 10.52
CA HIS A 82 -4.83 11.51 11.84
C HIS A 82 -3.50 10.78 11.70
#